data_AF-A0A966SD26-F1
#
_entry.id   AF-A0A966SD26-F1
#
_cell.length_a   1.000
_cell.length_b   1.000
_cell.length_c   1.000
_cell.angle_alpha   90.00
_cell.angle_beta   90.00
_cell.angle_gamma   90.00
#
_symmetry.space_group_name_H-M   'P 1'
#
loop_
_entity.id
_entity.type
_entity.pdbx_description
1 polymer ?
#
loop_
_entity_poly.entity_id
_entity_poly.type
_entity_poly.pdbx_seq_one_letter_code
_entity_poly.pdbx_strand_id
1 'polypeptide(L)'
;EDALEHVGGPVELRLTTAKYYTPSHKVIHEKGITPDVVVTMSAEEERYLAIKRSGAPLDALDEKERTLVNKARDPQLDRATDMLKGILLYDKQGKPAGKVAQTVEPAKK
;
A
#
# COMPACT_ATOMS: atom_id res chain seq x y z
N GLU A 1 14.59 40.62 42.14
CA GLU A 1 13.95 39.36 42.54
C GLU A 1 13.06 38.92 41.38
N ASP A 2 13.64 38.19 40.44
CA ASP A 2 12.93 37.64 39.28
C ASP A 2 13.02 36.12 39.40
N ALA A 3 11.95 35.50 39.89
CA ALA A 3 11.84 34.07 40.06
C ALA A 3 11.39 33.45 38.74
N LEU A 4 12.28 32.66 38.13
CA LEU A 4 12.02 31.87 36.94
C LEU A 4 11.01 30.77 37.31
N GLU A 5 9.76 30.91 36.86
CA GLU A 5 8.69 29.94 37.12
C GLU A 5 8.91 28.68 36.28
N HIS A 6 9.33 27.59 36.92
CA HIS A 6 9.52 26.29 36.29
C HIS A 6 8.16 25.59 36.18
N VAL A 7 7.54 25.67 35.00
CA VAL A 7 6.31 24.91 34.68
C VAL A 7 6.69 23.44 34.44
N GLY A 8 7.03 22.73 35.52
CA GLY A 8 7.45 21.33 35.52
C GLY A 8 6.26 20.37 35.61
N GLY A 9 5.56 20.16 34.50
CA GLY A 9 4.68 18.99 34.34
C GLY A 9 5.47 17.70 34.12
N PRO A 10 4.90 16.52 34.40
CA PRO A 10 5.57 15.25 34.12
C PRO A 10 5.84 15.11 32.61
N VAL A 11 7.08 14.77 32.26
CA VAL A 11 7.51 14.55 30.88
C VAL A 11 7.52 13.04 30.63
N GLU A 12 6.81 12.60 29.60
CA GLU A 12 6.79 11.21 29.15
C GLU A 12 7.42 11.09 27.76
N LEU A 13 8.15 9.99 27.53
CA LEU A 13 8.80 9.70 26.25
C LEU A 13 8.16 8.48 25.59
N ARG A 14 7.81 8.61 24.31
CA ARG A 14 7.44 7.48 23.45
C ARG A 14 8.64 7.08 22.61
N LEU A 15 9.28 5.97 22.99
CA LEU A 15 10.44 5.43 22.29
C LEU A 15 10.08 4.14 21.54
N THR A 16 10.59 4.00 20.32
CA THR A 16 10.58 2.73 19.60
C THR A 16 11.66 1.81 20.17
N THR A 17 11.27 0.75 20.85
CA THR A 17 12.21 -0.17 21.54
C THR A 17 12.62 -1.36 20.67
N ALA A 18 11.93 -1.61 19.56
CA ALA A 18 12.19 -2.73 18.68
C ALA A 18 11.79 -2.43 17.23
N LYS A 19 12.30 -3.25 16.30
CA LYS A 19 11.93 -3.21 14.87
C LYS A 19 11.23 -4.51 14.48
N TYR A 20 10.29 -4.40 13.54
CA TYR A 20 9.62 -5.55 12.94
C TYR A 20 10.39 -6.04 11.71
N TYR A 21 10.48 -7.37 11.58
CA TYR A 21 11.16 -8.06 10.50
C TYR A 21 10.21 -9.02 9.79
N THR A 22 10.38 -9.19 8.48
CA THR A 22 9.70 -10.24 7.72
C THR A 22 10.30 -11.61 8.06
N PRO A 23 9.61 -12.74 7.74
CA PRO A 23 10.20 -14.08 7.89
C PRO A 23 11.54 -14.27 7.16
N SER A 24 11.77 -13.51 6.10
CA SER A 24 13.05 -13.45 5.38
C SER A 24 14.07 -12.49 6.00
N HIS A 25 13.87 -12.06 7.25
CA HIS A 25 14.73 -11.13 8.01
C HIS A 25 14.91 -9.74 7.40
N LYS A 26 13.96 -9.26 6.58
CA LYS A 26 13.98 -7.88 6.08
C LYS A 26 13.32 -6.94 7.09
N VAL A 27 13.99 -5.85 7.46
CA VAL A 27 13.43 -4.81 8.33
C VAL A 27 12.33 -4.02 7.61
N ILE A 28 11.20 -3.80 8.26
CA ILE A 28 10.05 -3.05 7.69
C ILE A 28 10.19 -1.55 7.94
N HIS A 29 10.76 -1.16 9.08
CA HIS A 29 10.95 0.25 9.45
C HIS A 29 11.76 0.98 8.36
N GLU A 30 11.24 2.13 7.90
CA GLU A 30 11.79 2.98 6.82
C GLU A 30 11.88 2.34 5.43
N LYS A 31 11.64 1.03 5.29
CA LYS A 31 11.73 0.31 4.00
C LYS A 31 10.37 -0.05 3.41
N GLY A 32 9.38 -0.34 4.26
CA GLY A 32 8.09 -0.87 3.84
C GLY A 32 8.18 -2.28 3.26
N ILE A 33 7.13 -2.68 2.54
CA ILE A 33 7.07 -3.95 1.80
C ILE A 33 6.87 -3.62 0.32
N THR A 34 7.75 -4.15 -0.53
CA THR A 34 7.59 -4.03 -1.99
C THR A 34 6.49 -4.99 -2.45
N PRO A 35 5.46 -4.53 -3.18
CA PRO A 35 4.44 -5.40 -3.72
C PRO A 35 5.00 -6.24 -4.87
N ASP A 36 4.50 -7.47 -5.03
CA ASP A 36 4.88 -8.33 -6.16
C ASP A 36 4.38 -7.80 -7.51
N VAL A 37 3.23 -7.11 -7.48
CA VAL A 37 2.64 -6.45 -8.65
C VAL A 37 2.32 -5.01 -8.28
N VAL A 38 3.04 -4.08 -8.92
CA VAL A 38 2.82 -2.64 -8.75
C VAL A 38 1.59 -2.23 -9.56
N VAL A 39 0.59 -1.66 -8.90
CA VAL A 39 -0.60 -1.06 -9.52
C VAL A 39 -0.72 0.36 -8.99
N THR A 40 -0.36 1.33 -9.83
CA THR A 40 -0.34 2.74 -9.44
C THR A 40 -1.71 3.38 -9.61
N MET A 41 -1.99 4.38 -8.77
CA MET A 41 -3.12 5.29 -8.89
C MET A 41 -2.61 6.71 -8.69
N SER A 42 -3.26 7.68 -9.34
CA SER A 42 -3.03 9.09 -9.03
C SER A 42 -3.68 9.46 -7.70
N ALA A 43 -3.17 10.51 -7.05
CA ALA A 43 -3.75 11.01 -5.80
C ALA A 43 -5.23 11.41 -5.94
N GLU A 44 -5.64 11.90 -7.13
CA GLU A 44 -7.04 12.20 -7.41
C GLU A 44 -7.89 10.93 -7.51
N GLU A 45 -7.43 9.91 -8.24
CA GLU A 45 -8.14 8.62 -8.33
C GLU A 45 -8.29 7.97 -6.95
N GLU A 46 -7.24 8.02 -6.11
CA GLU A 46 -7.29 7.53 -4.73
C GLU A 46 -8.31 8.31 -3.89
N ARG A 47 -8.32 9.65 -4.00
CA ARG A 47 -9.30 10.50 -3.30
C ARG A 47 -10.73 10.15 -3.71
N TYR A 48 -11.01 10.08 -5.01
CA TYR A 48 -12.35 9.78 -5.51
C TYR A 48 -12.81 8.38 -5.12
N LEU A 49 -11.91 7.39 -5.19
CA LEU A 49 -12.22 6.02 -4.76
C LEU A 49 -12.44 5.93 -3.24
N ALA A 50 -11.66 6.65 -2.44
CA ALA A 50 -11.83 6.68 -0.98
C ALA A 50 -13.20 7.27 -0.58
N ILE A 51 -13.61 8.36 -1.22
CA ILE A 51 -14.94 8.95 -1.02
C ILE A 51 -16.02 7.93 -1.38
N LYS A 52 -15.91 7.30 -2.56
CA LYS A 52 -16.86 6.27 -3.01
C LYS A 52 -16.97 5.10 -2.03
N ARG A 53 -15.85 4.63 -1.47
CA ARG A 53 -15.79 3.52 -0.49
C ARG A 53 -16.31 3.90 0.89
N SER A 54 -16.20 5.17 1.29
CA SER A 54 -16.66 5.64 2.60
C SER A 54 -18.17 5.55 2.78
N GLY A 55 -18.93 5.53 1.68
CA GLY A 55 -20.39 5.58 1.71
C GLY A 55 -20.96 6.91 2.20
N ALA A 56 -20.13 7.95 2.34
CA ALA A 56 -20.57 9.28 2.77
C ALA A 56 -21.51 9.93 1.74
N PRO A 57 -22.51 10.72 2.19
CA PRO A 57 -23.35 11.51 1.29
C PRO A 57 -22.51 12.44 0.41
N LEU A 58 -22.78 12.44 -0.90
CA LEU A 58 -22.03 13.24 -1.87
C LEU A 58 -22.59 14.67 -2.05
N ASP A 59 -23.58 15.05 -1.24
CA ASP A 59 -24.32 16.31 -1.39
C ASP A 59 -23.48 17.57 -1.17
N ALA A 60 -22.35 17.43 -0.48
CA ALA A 60 -21.39 18.52 -0.29
C ALA A 60 -20.45 18.73 -1.49
N LEU A 61 -20.36 17.77 -2.42
CA LEU A 61 -19.51 17.86 -3.60
C LEU A 61 -20.22 18.61 -4.73
N ASP A 62 -19.44 19.23 -5.61
CA ASP A 62 -19.98 19.79 -6.85
C ASP A 62 -20.39 18.67 -7.83
N GLU A 63 -21.16 19.02 -8.86
CA GLU A 63 -21.68 18.02 -9.81
C GLU A 63 -20.58 17.30 -10.59
N LYS A 64 -19.47 17.99 -10.91
CA LYS A 64 -18.34 17.39 -11.62
C LYS A 64 -17.64 16.37 -10.74
N GLU A 65 -17.29 16.73 -9.51
CA GLU A 65 -16.68 15.85 -8.51
C GLU A 65 -17.57 14.64 -8.21
N ARG A 66 -18.89 14.82 -8.09
CA ARG A 66 -19.84 13.70 -7.93
C ARG A 66 -19.75 12.71 -9.09
N THR A 67 -19.68 13.20 -10.33
CA THR A 67 -19.55 12.30 -11.49
C THR A 67 -18.21 11.56 -11.50
N LEU A 68 -17.12 12.20 -11.08
CA LEU A 68 -15.80 11.59 -10.97
C LEU A 68 -15.77 10.51 -9.87
N VAL A 69 -16.31 10.82 -8.69
CA VAL A 69 -16.45 9.86 -7.58
C VAL A 69 -17.28 8.65 -8.01
N ASN A 70 -18.43 8.86 -8.66
CA ASN A 70 -19.26 7.75 -9.11
C ASN A 70 -18.56 6.87 -10.15
N LYS A 71 -17.79 7.48 -11.06
CA LYS A 71 -16.99 6.77 -12.08
C LYS A 71 -15.66 6.22 -11.57
N ALA A 72 -15.25 6.53 -10.34
CA ALA A 72 -13.99 6.07 -9.78
C ALA A 72 -13.91 4.54 -9.83
N ARG A 73 -12.83 4.05 -10.44
CA ARG A 73 -12.51 2.63 -10.60
C ARG A 73 -11.46 2.22 -9.58
N ASP A 74 -11.45 0.94 -9.23
CA ASP A 74 -10.49 0.33 -8.34
C ASP A 74 -9.54 -0.61 -9.11
N PRO A 75 -8.47 -0.07 -9.73
CA PRO A 75 -7.56 -0.88 -10.53
C PRO A 75 -6.81 -1.92 -9.69
N GLN A 76 -6.61 -1.67 -8.40
CA GLN A 76 -5.95 -2.59 -7.48
C GLN A 76 -6.81 -3.83 -7.21
N LEU A 77 -8.11 -3.64 -6.94
CA LEU A 77 -9.05 -4.75 -6.76
C LEU A 77 -9.26 -5.56 -8.05
N ASP A 78 -9.37 -4.88 -9.19
CA ASP A 78 -9.49 -5.55 -10.49
C ASP A 78 -8.27 -6.42 -10.76
N ARG A 79 -7.07 -5.87 -10.56
CA ARG A 79 -5.82 -6.62 -10.75
C ARG A 79 -5.71 -7.80 -9.79
N ALA A 80 -6.08 -7.63 -8.53
CA ALA A 80 -6.09 -8.71 -7.55
C ALA A 80 -7.04 -9.85 -7.98
N THR A 81 -8.23 -9.49 -8.46
CA THR A 81 -9.24 -10.44 -8.94
C THR A 81 -8.74 -11.21 -10.15
N ASP A 82 -8.13 -10.51 -11.12
CA ASP A 82 -7.59 -11.13 -12.33
C ASP A 82 -6.44 -12.08 -12.03
N MET A 83 -5.54 -11.70 -11.12
CA MET A 83 -4.44 -12.56 -10.68
C MET A 83 -4.95 -13.85 -10.02
N LEU A 84 -5.92 -13.74 -9.11
CA LEU A 84 -6.51 -14.89 -8.44
C LEU A 84 -7.22 -15.82 -9.44
N LYS A 85 -8.01 -15.26 -10.37
CA LYS A 85 -8.62 -16.04 -11.46
C LYS A 85 -7.56 -16.74 -12.31
N GLY A 86 -6.47 -16.04 -12.64
CA GLY A 86 -5.34 -16.59 -13.40
C GLY A 86 -4.71 -17.79 -12.70
N ILE A 87 -4.43 -17.69 -11.40
CA ILE A 87 -3.88 -18.78 -10.60
C ILE A 87 -4.83 -19.99 -10.58
N LEU A 88 -6.13 -19.75 -10.36
CA LEU A 88 -7.13 -20.81 -10.35
C LEU A 88 -7.29 -21.52 -11.70
N LEU A 89 -7.12 -20.80 -12.82
CA LEU A 89 -7.15 -21.39 -14.16
C LEU A 89 -5.87 -22.16 -14.47
N TYR A 90 -4.71 -21.63 -14.06
CA TYR A 90 -3.42 -22.29 -14.23
C TYR A 90 -3.38 -23.64 -13.51
N ASP A 91 -3.85 -23.68 -12.26
CA ASP A 91 -3.89 -24.90 -11.45
C ASP A 91 -4.77 -26.00 -12.07
N LYS A 92 -5.91 -25.61 -12.65
CA LYS A 92 -6.81 -26.54 -13.38
C LYS A 92 -6.19 -27.11 -14.67
N GLN A 93 -5.22 -26.42 -15.28
CA GLN A 93 -4.60 -26.83 -16.55
C GLN A 93 -3.42 -27.80 -16.37
N GLY A 94 -2.98 -28.06 -15.13
CA GLY A 94 -2.17 -29.23 -14.76
C GLY A 94 -0.89 -29.47 -15.57
N LYS A 95 -0.08 -28.43 -15.91
CA LYS A 95 1.23 -28.61 -16.59
C LYS A 95 2.32 -27.62 -16.13
N PRO A 96 3.60 -28.05 -16.19
CA PRO A 96 4.57 -27.91 -15.11
C PRO A 96 5.22 -26.53 -15.06
N ALA A 97 5.67 -26.15 -13.85
CA ALA A 97 6.46 -24.97 -13.59
C ALA A 97 7.67 -24.91 -14.54
N GLY A 98 7.66 -23.95 -15.46
CA GLY A 98 8.80 -23.61 -16.29
C GLY A 98 9.95 -23.18 -15.39
N LYS A 99 11.12 -23.82 -15.58
CA LYS A 99 12.37 -23.48 -14.87
C LYS A 99 12.60 -21.97 -14.91
N VAL A 100 12.63 -21.34 -13.74
CA VAL A 100 13.12 -19.96 -13.58
C VAL A 100 14.57 -19.95 -14.04
N ALA A 101 14.85 -19.31 -15.18
CA ALA A 101 16.19 -19.12 -15.68
C ALA A 101 17.00 -18.31 -14.66
N GLN A 102 18.05 -18.90 -14.09
CA GLN A 102 19.07 -18.17 -13.37
C GLN A 102 19.75 -17.22 -14.37
N THR A 103 19.46 -15.93 -14.29
CA THR A 103 20.30 -14.89 -14.87
C THR A 103 21.60 -14.85 -14.06
N VAL A 104 22.65 -15.42 -14.62
CA VAL A 104 24.04 -15.28 -14.17
C VAL A 104 24.45 -13.81 -14.37
N GLU A 105 24.82 -13.12 -13.30
CA GLU A 105 25.50 -11.83 -13.35
C GLU A 105 26.89 -12.00 -14.00
N PRO A 106 27.28 -11.18 -14.99
CA PRO A 106 28.64 -11.23 -15.51
C PRO A 106 29.60 -10.53 -14.54
N ALA A 107 30.68 -11.24 -14.20
CA ALA A 107 31.79 -10.78 -13.38
C ALA A 107 32.46 -9.52 -13.93
N LYS A 108 32.79 -8.60 -13.02
CA LYS A 108 33.57 -7.38 -13.25
C LYS A 108 34.94 -7.69 -13.90
N LYS A 109 35.35 -6.83 -14.83
CA LYS A 109 36.75 -6.62 -15.22
C LYS A 109 37.29 -5.40 -14.51
#